data_AF-L1NW27-F1
#
_entry.id   AF-L1NW27-F1
#
_cell.length_a   1.000
_cell.length_b   1.000
_cell.length_c   1.000
_cell.angle_alpha   90.00
_cell.angle_beta   90.00
_cell.angle_gamma   90.00
#
_symmetry.space_group_name_H-M   'P 1'
#
loop_
_entity.id
_entity.type
_entity.pdbx_description
1 polymer ?
#
loop_
_entity_poly.entity_id
_entity_poly.type
_entity_poly.pdbx_seq_one_letter_code
_entity_poly.pdbx_strand_id
1 'polypeptide(L)'
;MVWASLQAITLIVSLKMYALFKKEIRYFFTSPIGFTIISLFILLNGLFLTVFKTDYNIFNAGFADLLPFFKLSSWVFVFLVPALTMRSISEEKRSGMLTLLFTKPISVWHIVLGKYLGILFLLFVILLPSVIYVYMLWVLGNTTGNLDIAGIVGSYIALFLLVATFAAVGLWASSVSSNQIISFVLAAFLCFFLFFGLDQLIAFIAPDGYSYNGFGFQPHFDAISRGVLDTKNLVYFISIILFFNYITTLSLKAYKR
;
A
#
# COMPACT_ATOMS: atom_id res chain seq x y z
N MET A 1 -14.79 -19.66 34.62
CA MET A 1 -14.45 -20.74 33.65
C MET A 1 -14.66 -20.31 32.20
N VAL A 2 -15.81 -19.71 31.83
CA VAL A 2 -16.11 -19.22 30.47
C VAL A 2 -15.19 -18.08 29.98
N TRP A 3 -14.77 -17.18 30.88
CA TRP A 3 -13.85 -16.08 30.53
C TRP A 3 -12.42 -16.56 30.21
N ALA A 4 -11.93 -17.57 30.92
CA ALA A 4 -10.62 -18.16 30.69
C ALA A 4 -10.58 -18.99 29.38
N SER A 5 -11.69 -19.67 29.04
CA SER A 5 -11.79 -20.38 27.76
C SER A 5 -11.93 -19.42 26.58
N LEU A 6 -12.64 -18.29 26.73
CA LEU A 6 -12.69 -17.23 25.72
C LEU A 6 -11.33 -16.57 25.49
N GLN A 7 -10.59 -16.28 26.57
CA GLN A 7 -9.21 -15.78 26.47
C GLN A 7 -8.27 -16.79 25.81
N ALA A 8 -8.37 -18.07 26.13
CA ALA A 8 -7.56 -19.10 25.49
C ALA A 8 -7.85 -19.20 23.98
N ILE A 9 -9.13 -19.11 23.58
CA ILE A 9 -9.53 -19.14 22.16
C ILE A 9 -9.01 -17.90 21.42
N THR A 10 -9.19 -16.70 21.98
CA THR A 10 -8.67 -15.47 21.35
C THR A 10 -7.16 -15.46 21.26
N LEU A 11 -6.46 -15.99 22.27
CA LEU A 11 -5.00 -16.12 22.28
C LEU A 11 -4.51 -17.11 21.22
N ILE A 12 -5.17 -18.27 21.09
CA ILE A 12 -4.85 -19.26 20.05
C ILE A 12 -5.12 -18.69 18.65
N VAL A 13 -6.19 -17.92 18.48
CA VAL A 13 -6.51 -17.26 17.20
C VAL A 13 -5.46 -16.19 16.85
N SER A 14 -5.07 -15.36 17.83
CA SER A 14 -4.00 -14.36 17.68
C SER A 14 -2.66 -15.00 17.33
N LEU A 15 -2.30 -16.11 17.98
CA LEU A 15 -1.10 -16.90 17.67
C LEU A 15 -1.10 -17.44 16.24
N LYS A 16 -2.25 -17.92 15.74
CA LYS A 16 -2.38 -18.42 14.36
C LYS A 16 -2.27 -17.30 13.33
N MET A 17 -2.84 -16.13 13.61
CA MET A 17 -2.71 -14.95 12.76
C MET A 17 -1.27 -14.44 12.73
N TYR A 18 -0.60 -14.41 13.88
CA TYR A 18 0.82 -14.08 13.99
C TYR A 18 1.71 -15.09 13.26
N ALA A 19 1.38 -16.38 13.31
CA ALA A 19 2.11 -17.40 12.56
C ALA A 19 1.99 -17.21 11.04
N LEU A 20 0.81 -16.83 10.54
CA LEU A 20 0.59 -16.51 9.13
C LEU A 20 1.36 -15.25 8.73
N PHE A 21 1.29 -14.20 9.54
CA PHE A 21 2.07 -12.98 9.37
C PHE A 21 3.58 -13.27 9.29
N LYS A 22 4.11 -14.06 10.22
CA LYS A 22 5.52 -14.47 10.26
C LYS A 22 5.92 -15.32 9.06
N LYS A 23 5.01 -16.17 8.55
CA LYS A 23 5.21 -16.93 7.30
C LYS A 23 5.39 -15.96 6.13
N GLU A 24 4.50 -14.98 5.97
CA GLU A 24 4.56 -14.01 4.86
C GLU A 24 5.87 -13.21 4.87
N ILE A 25 6.27 -12.70 6.04
CA ILE A 25 7.54 -11.99 6.22
C ILE A 25 8.72 -12.87 5.84
N ARG A 26 8.79 -14.10 6.39
CA ARG A 26 9.89 -15.02 6.11
C ARG A 26 9.97 -15.34 4.62
N TYR A 27 8.84 -15.66 4.01
CA TYR A 27 8.78 -15.96 2.58
C TYR A 27 9.29 -14.78 1.74
N PHE A 28 8.99 -13.54 2.13
CA PHE A 28 9.48 -12.36 1.44
C PHE A 28 10.99 -12.15 1.58
N PHE A 29 11.53 -12.21 2.80
CA PHE A 29 12.97 -11.99 3.05
C PHE A 29 13.86 -13.17 2.63
N THR A 30 13.30 -14.36 2.46
CA THR A 30 14.03 -15.51 1.88
C THR A 30 13.94 -15.53 0.35
N SER A 31 12.99 -14.80 -0.24
CA SER A 31 12.80 -14.73 -1.69
C SER A 31 13.59 -13.57 -2.31
N PRO A 32 14.26 -13.78 -3.45
CA PRO A 32 14.97 -12.70 -4.16
C PRO A 32 14.07 -11.52 -4.52
N ILE A 33 12.78 -11.79 -4.74
CA ILE A 33 11.78 -10.80 -5.15
C ILE A 33 11.68 -9.64 -4.17
N GLY A 34 11.84 -9.89 -2.87
CA GLY A 34 11.70 -8.82 -1.89
C GLY A 34 12.81 -7.77 -1.96
N PHE A 35 14.05 -8.25 -2.11
CA PHE A 35 15.20 -7.39 -2.33
C PHE A 35 15.12 -6.66 -3.68
N THR A 36 14.62 -7.32 -4.73
CA THR A 36 14.39 -6.67 -6.03
C THR A 36 13.42 -5.51 -5.92
N ILE A 37 12.31 -5.67 -5.18
CA ILE A 37 11.30 -4.63 -4.99
C ILE A 37 11.88 -3.43 -4.21
N ILE A 38 12.60 -3.68 -3.11
CA ILE A 38 13.24 -2.62 -2.32
C ILE A 38 14.28 -1.87 -3.18
N SER A 39 15.13 -2.62 -3.88
CA SER A 39 16.16 -2.06 -4.76
C SER A 39 15.54 -1.21 -5.87
N LEU A 40 14.49 -1.71 -6.53
CA LEU A 40 13.80 -0.99 -7.59
C LEU A 40 13.16 0.30 -7.08
N PHE A 41 12.53 0.28 -5.89
CA PHE A 41 11.95 1.48 -5.28
C PHE A 41 13.00 2.56 -5.01
N ILE A 42 14.13 2.20 -4.39
CA ILE A 42 15.23 3.13 -4.08
C ILE A 42 15.91 3.61 -5.36
N LEU A 43 16.15 2.72 -6.33
CA LEU A 43 16.80 3.05 -7.59
C LEU A 43 15.94 4.02 -8.42
N LEU A 44 14.65 3.75 -8.58
CA LEU A 44 13.75 4.63 -9.32
C LEU A 44 13.65 6.01 -8.66
N ASN A 45 13.39 6.08 -7.35
CA ASN A 45 13.35 7.36 -6.66
C ASN A 45 14.71 8.08 -6.71
N GLY A 46 15.80 7.38 -6.44
CA GLY A 46 17.15 7.95 -6.46
C GLY A 46 17.52 8.54 -7.81
N LEU A 47 17.23 7.84 -8.92
CA LEU A 47 17.54 8.31 -10.27
C LEU A 47 16.75 9.58 -10.62
N PHE A 48 15.45 9.62 -10.35
CA PHE A 48 14.63 10.79 -10.68
C PHE A 48 14.89 12.00 -9.78
N LEU A 49 15.19 11.77 -8.51
CA LEU A 49 15.47 12.86 -7.58
C LEU A 49 16.85 13.50 -7.79
N THR A 50 17.84 12.72 -8.27
CA THR A 50 19.24 13.17 -8.31
C THR A 50 19.83 13.25 -9.72
N VAL A 51 19.59 12.25 -10.58
CA VAL A 51 20.28 12.10 -11.87
C VAL A 51 19.53 12.78 -13.01
N PHE A 52 18.22 12.55 -13.13
CA PHE A 52 17.45 13.08 -14.24
C PHE A 52 17.11 14.54 -14.05
N LYS A 53 17.30 15.37 -15.09
CA LYS A 53 16.95 16.80 -15.07
C LYS A 53 15.46 16.98 -15.38
N THR A 54 14.62 16.48 -14.49
CA THR A 54 13.16 16.64 -14.53
C THR A 54 12.70 17.59 -13.43
N ASP A 55 11.42 17.98 -13.45
CA ASP A 55 10.80 18.79 -12.39
C ASP A 55 10.83 18.10 -11.01
N TYR A 56 11.06 16.79 -10.97
CA TYR A 56 11.23 16.03 -9.73
C TYR A 56 12.64 16.12 -9.11
N ASN A 57 13.60 16.72 -9.81
CA ASN A 57 14.98 16.77 -9.34
C ASN A 57 15.14 17.82 -8.25
N ILE A 58 15.55 17.37 -7.07
CA ILE A 58 15.66 18.20 -5.87
C ILE A 58 16.74 19.28 -6.05
N PHE A 59 17.80 19.01 -6.80
CA PHE A 59 18.88 19.97 -7.04
C PHE A 59 18.50 21.09 -8.00
N ASN A 60 17.54 20.85 -8.89
CA ASN A 60 17.11 21.83 -9.89
C ASN A 60 15.93 22.70 -9.41
N ALA A 61 15.20 22.24 -8.39
CA ALA A 61 13.99 22.90 -7.91
C ALA A 61 14.25 24.26 -7.22
N GLY A 62 15.48 24.52 -6.76
CA GLY A 62 15.86 25.77 -6.10
C GLY A 62 15.33 25.94 -4.66
N PHE A 63 14.50 25.01 -4.18
CA PHE A 63 13.96 24.96 -2.83
C PHE A 63 14.21 23.59 -2.19
N ALA A 64 14.40 23.55 -0.86
CA ALA A 64 14.56 22.32 -0.10
C ALA A 64 13.18 21.68 0.18
N ASP A 65 12.61 21.02 -0.83
CA ASP A 65 11.29 20.37 -0.76
C ASP A 65 11.36 18.89 -1.11
N LEU A 66 10.64 18.06 -0.35
CA LEU A 66 10.55 16.61 -0.53
C LEU A 66 9.21 16.18 -1.16
N LEU A 67 8.26 17.10 -1.38
CA LEU A 67 7.02 16.80 -2.11
C LEU A 67 7.23 16.09 -3.46
N PRO A 68 8.26 16.41 -4.27
CA PRO A 68 8.52 15.68 -5.51
C PRO A 68 8.79 14.19 -5.29
N PHE A 69 9.50 13.83 -4.22
CA PHE A 69 9.73 12.43 -3.83
C PHE A 69 8.43 11.72 -3.50
N PHE A 70 7.55 12.33 -2.71
CA PHE A 70 6.29 11.72 -2.32
C PHE A 70 5.36 11.51 -3.52
N LYS A 71 5.28 12.50 -4.42
CA LYS A 71 4.52 12.36 -5.67
C LYS A 71 5.07 11.23 -6.54
N LEU A 72 6.39 11.18 -6.74
CA LEU A 72 7.02 10.13 -7.54
C LEU A 72 6.86 8.75 -6.90
N SER A 73 7.01 8.66 -5.57
CA SER A 73 6.78 7.43 -4.83
C SER A 73 5.35 6.92 -5.02
N SER A 74 4.34 7.78 -4.97
CA SER A 74 2.95 7.40 -5.25
C SER A 74 2.80 6.76 -6.64
N TRP A 75 3.44 7.34 -7.67
CA TRP A 75 3.48 6.75 -9.02
C TRP A 75 4.17 5.39 -9.06
N VAL A 76 5.33 5.25 -8.43
CA VAL A 76 6.06 3.98 -8.38
C VAL A 76 5.23 2.90 -7.67
N PHE A 77 4.56 3.26 -6.58
CA PHE A 77 3.75 2.32 -5.80
C PHE A 77 2.48 1.84 -6.51
N VAL A 78 1.93 2.61 -7.45
CA VAL A 78 0.80 2.16 -8.29
C VAL A 78 1.12 0.84 -9.00
N PHE A 79 2.39 0.60 -9.38
CA PHE A 79 2.81 -0.67 -10.00
C PHE A 79 3.48 -1.62 -9.01
N LEU A 80 4.26 -1.08 -8.08
CA LEU A 80 5.08 -1.88 -7.18
C LEU A 80 4.24 -2.61 -6.12
N VAL A 81 3.15 -2.02 -5.62
CA VAL A 81 2.25 -2.66 -4.65
C VAL A 81 1.45 -3.81 -5.29
N PRO A 82 0.86 -3.68 -6.49
CA PRO A 82 0.33 -4.81 -7.24
C PRO A 82 1.34 -5.94 -7.46
N ALA A 83 2.58 -5.63 -7.83
CA ALA A 83 3.62 -6.63 -8.04
C ALA A 83 3.95 -7.39 -6.73
N LEU A 84 3.91 -6.70 -5.59
CA LEU A 84 4.09 -7.31 -4.27
C LEU A 84 2.94 -8.24 -3.90
N THR A 85 1.70 -7.80 -4.15
CA THR A 85 0.47 -8.46 -3.68
C THR A 85 -0.04 -9.56 -4.60
N MET A 86 0.33 -9.55 -5.89
CA MET A 86 -0.19 -10.46 -6.92
C MET A 86 -0.12 -11.92 -6.51
N ARG A 87 0.95 -12.34 -5.81
CA ARG A 87 1.21 -13.74 -5.43
C ARG A 87 0.54 -14.18 -4.13
N SER A 88 0.09 -13.24 -3.29
CA SER A 88 -0.33 -13.53 -1.91
C SER A 88 -1.41 -14.62 -1.81
N ILE A 89 -2.44 -14.53 -2.66
CA ILE A 89 -3.53 -15.54 -2.73
C ILE A 89 -3.46 -16.35 -4.02
N SER A 90 -3.08 -15.75 -5.15
CA SER A 90 -3.10 -16.44 -6.45
C SER A 90 -2.14 -17.63 -6.50
N GLU A 91 -0.98 -17.56 -5.84
CA GLU A 91 -0.01 -18.65 -5.79
C GLU A 91 -0.49 -19.80 -4.92
N GLU A 92 -1.12 -19.50 -3.79
CA GLU A 92 -1.75 -20.50 -2.92
C GLU A 92 -2.95 -21.16 -3.59
N LYS A 93 -3.69 -20.43 -4.43
CA LYS A 93 -4.75 -21.00 -5.30
C LYS A 93 -4.17 -21.93 -6.35
N ARG A 94 -3.16 -21.48 -7.10
CA ARG A 94 -2.51 -22.24 -8.17
C ARG A 94 -1.86 -23.53 -7.66
N SER A 95 -1.24 -23.48 -6.49
CA SER A 95 -0.58 -24.63 -5.87
C SER A 95 -1.53 -25.59 -5.15
N GLY A 96 -2.83 -25.27 -5.05
CA GLY A 96 -3.80 -26.03 -4.24
C GLY A 96 -3.59 -25.89 -2.72
N MET A 97 -2.60 -25.12 -2.26
CA MET A 97 -2.34 -24.91 -0.84
C MET A 97 -3.50 -24.21 -0.12
N LEU A 98 -4.30 -23.41 -0.84
CA LEU A 98 -5.44 -22.70 -0.26
C LEU A 98 -6.50 -23.67 0.29
N THR A 99 -6.72 -24.83 -0.34
CA THR A 99 -7.68 -25.83 0.17
C THR A 99 -7.18 -26.48 1.45
N LEU A 100 -5.87 -26.76 1.53
CA LEU A 100 -5.20 -27.23 2.75
C LEU A 100 -5.22 -26.17 3.87
N LEU A 101 -5.25 -24.89 3.52
CA LEU A 101 -5.37 -23.82 4.51
C LEU A 101 -6.77 -23.78 5.12
N PHE A 102 -7.82 -24.07 4.34
CA PHE A 102 -9.21 -24.12 4.80
C PHE A 102 -9.58 -25.34 5.63
N THR A 103 -8.79 -26.41 5.62
CA THR A 103 -8.98 -27.55 6.54
C THR A 103 -8.56 -27.20 7.96
N LYS A 104 -7.72 -26.17 8.15
CA LYS A 104 -7.37 -25.67 9.47
C LYS A 104 -8.55 -24.91 10.09
N PRO A 105 -8.78 -25.01 11.41
CA PRO A 105 -9.84 -24.28 12.11
C PRO A 105 -9.42 -22.82 12.32
N ILE A 106 -9.41 -22.07 11.21
CA ILE A 106 -9.16 -20.62 11.14
C ILE A 106 -10.26 -19.97 10.30
N SER A 107 -10.78 -18.84 10.78
CA SER A 107 -11.76 -18.08 9.99
C SER A 107 -11.08 -17.43 8.79
N VAL A 108 -11.80 -17.36 7.67
CA VAL A 108 -11.36 -16.69 6.43
C VAL A 108 -10.94 -15.24 6.71
N TRP A 109 -11.63 -14.56 7.63
CA TRP A 109 -11.27 -13.21 8.08
C TRP A 109 -9.85 -13.11 8.64
N HIS A 110 -9.45 -14.05 9.47
CA HIS A 110 -8.10 -14.05 10.06
C HIS A 110 -7.02 -14.38 9.02
N ILE A 111 -7.35 -15.18 8.00
CA ILE A 111 -6.45 -15.44 6.87
C ILE A 111 -6.18 -14.14 6.11
N VAL A 112 -7.25 -13.42 5.74
CA VAL A 112 -7.13 -12.15 5.00
C VAL A 112 -6.37 -11.12 5.82
N LEU A 113 -6.73 -10.91 7.09
CA LEU A 113 -6.06 -9.94 7.94
C LEU A 113 -4.58 -10.30 8.17
N GLY A 114 -4.24 -11.59 8.37
CA GLY A 114 -2.85 -12.00 8.53
C GLY A 114 -2.00 -11.75 7.28
N LYS A 115 -2.55 -12.01 6.09
CA LYS A 115 -1.91 -11.70 4.81
C LYS A 115 -1.76 -10.19 4.59
N TYR A 116 -2.83 -9.44 4.84
CA TYR A 116 -2.85 -7.98 4.70
C TYR A 116 -1.82 -7.32 5.63
N LEU A 117 -1.78 -7.68 6.92
CA LEU A 117 -0.79 -7.16 7.85
C LEU A 117 0.64 -7.53 7.45
N GLY A 118 0.84 -8.75 6.91
CA GLY A 118 2.15 -9.16 6.39
C GLY A 118 2.61 -8.24 5.27
N ILE A 119 1.74 -7.98 4.30
CA ILE A 119 1.98 -7.05 3.20
C ILE A 119 2.24 -5.62 3.73
N LEU A 120 1.44 -5.12 4.68
CA LEU A 120 1.63 -3.79 5.27
C LEU A 120 3.00 -3.63 5.94
N PHE A 121 3.44 -4.65 6.69
CA PHE A 121 4.76 -4.64 7.30
C PHE A 121 5.87 -4.58 6.25
N LEU A 122 5.73 -5.33 5.15
CA LEU A 122 6.71 -5.28 4.05
C LEU A 122 6.76 -3.90 3.40
N LEU A 123 5.60 -3.28 3.17
CA LEU A 123 5.53 -1.92 2.64
C LEU A 123 6.17 -0.90 3.59
N PHE A 124 5.96 -1.06 4.90
CA PHE A 124 6.65 -0.25 5.91
C PHE A 124 8.17 -0.39 5.80
N VAL A 125 8.68 -1.62 5.66
CA VAL A 125 10.13 -1.86 5.46
C VAL A 125 10.63 -1.26 4.15
N ILE A 126 9.87 -1.32 3.06
CA ILE A 126 10.24 -0.71 1.77
C ILE A 126 10.35 0.82 1.88
N LEU A 127 9.53 1.44 2.73
CA LEU A 127 9.56 2.89 2.97
C LEU A 127 10.73 3.33 3.87
N LEU A 128 11.22 2.50 4.79
CA LEU A 128 12.27 2.90 5.74
C LEU A 128 13.55 3.48 5.09
N PRO A 129 14.11 2.89 4.02
CA PRO A 129 15.28 3.44 3.34
C PRO A 129 15.08 4.86 2.78
N SER A 130 13.83 5.27 2.52
CA SER A 130 13.56 6.61 1.99
C SER A 130 13.88 7.74 2.98
N VAL A 131 14.03 7.43 4.27
CA VAL A 131 14.44 8.40 5.29
C VAL A 131 15.81 9.01 4.97
N ILE A 132 16.64 8.30 4.18
CA ILE A 132 17.92 8.82 3.67
C ILE A 132 17.70 10.12 2.86
N TYR A 133 16.60 10.25 2.11
CA TYR A 133 16.31 11.47 1.35
C TYR A 133 15.96 12.66 2.26
N VAL A 134 15.29 12.39 3.39
CA VAL A 134 15.03 13.42 4.42
C VAL A 134 16.34 13.91 5.02
N TYR A 135 17.23 12.97 5.37
CA TYR A 135 18.55 13.30 5.91
C TYR A 135 19.39 14.10 4.91
N MET A 136 19.35 13.71 3.62
CA MET A 136 20.04 14.44 2.56
C MET A 136 19.55 15.90 2.48
N LEU A 137 18.25 16.15 2.46
CA LEU A 137 17.70 17.51 2.46
C LEU A 137 18.06 18.30 3.72
N TRP A 138 18.08 17.64 4.88
CA TRP A 138 18.45 18.28 6.15
C TRP A 138 19.87 18.86 6.12
N VAL A 139 20.83 18.14 5.51
CA VAL A 139 22.22 18.58 5.36
C VAL A 139 22.39 19.64 4.26
N LEU A 140 21.65 19.51 3.15
CA LEU A 140 21.82 20.37 1.96
C LEU A 140 21.03 21.69 2.03
N GLY A 141 20.11 21.85 2.96
CA GLY A 141 19.30 23.06 3.13
C GLY A 141 20.12 24.30 3.50
N ASN A 142 19.79 25.46 2.90
CA ASN A 142 20.41 26.74 3.24
C ASN A 142 19.73 27.35 4.49
N THR A 143 20.54 27.49 5.54
CA THR A 143 20.32 27.13 6.96
C THR A 143 19.95 25.65 7.18
N THR A 144 20.85 24.95 7.88
CA THR A 144 20.69 23.53 8.20
C THR A 144 19.45 23.31 9.05
N GLY A 145 18.60 22.36 8.63
CA GLY A 145 17.36 22.03 9.34
C GLY A 145 16.15 22.91 9.04
N ASN A 146 16.21 23.83 8.07
CA ASN A 146 15.03 24.54 7.58
C ASN A 146 14.18 23.62 6.67
N LEU A 147 13.50 22.65 7.28
CA LEU A 147 12.62 21.71 6.61
C LEU A 147 11.18 21.90 7.09
N ASP A 148 10.24 21.73 6.17
CA ASP A 148 8.84 21.57 6.53
C ASP A 148 8.59 20.18 7.15
N ILE A 149 8.87 20.06 8.45
CA ILE A 149 8.68 18.82 9.21
C ILE A 149 7.20 18.39 9.16
N ALA A 150 6.28 19.33 9.22
CA ALA A 150 4.84 19.04 9.19
C ALA A 150 4.42 18.45 7.83
N GLY A 151 4.87 19.05 6.73
CA GLY A 151 4.65 18.54 5.38
C GLY A 151 5.30 17.18 5.14
N ILE A 152 6.53 16.95 5.64
CA ILE A 152 7.22 15.66 5.51
C ILE A 152 6.49 14.55 6.28
N VAL A 153 6.17 14.78 7.56
CA VAL A 153 5.46 13.80 8.38
C VAL A 153 4.07 13.52 7.81
N GLY A 154 3.34 14.58 7.41
CA GLY A 154 2.05 14.46 6.73
C GLY A 154 2.14 13.62 5.46
N SER A 155 3.14 13.88 4.62
CA SER A 155 3.36 13.14 3.37
C SER A 155 3.74 11.67 3.59
N TYR A 156 4.51 11.34 4.63
CA TYR A 156 4.78 9.94 5.00
C TYR A 156 3.51 9.22 5.45
N ILE A 157 2.67 9.89 6.26
CA ILE A 157 1.38 9.35 6.67
C ILE A 157 0.48 9.12 5.44
N ALA A 158 0.38 10.12 4.56
CA ALA A 158 -0.38 10.04 3.32
C ALA A 158 0.08 8.87 2.45
N LEU A 159 1.40 8.74 2.25
CA LEU A 159 2.00 7.70 1.43
C LEU A 159 1.75 6.32 2.02
N PHE A 160 1.87 6.16 3.34
CA PHE A 160 1.59 4.89 4.01
C PHE A 160 0.11 4.49 3.88
N LEU A 161 -0.83 5.42 4.09
CA LEU A 161 -2.27 5.20 3.90
C LEU A 161 -2.61 4.83 2.45
N LEU A 162 -2.00 5.52 1.50
CA LEU A 162 -2.18 5.25 0.07
C LEU A 162 -1.72 3.83 -0.28
N VAL A 163 -0.49 3.49 0.12
CA VAL A 163 0.13 2.18 -0.15
C VAL A 163 -0.61 1.06 0.58
N ALA A 164 -1.15 1.31 1.78
CA ALA A 164 -2.04 0.39 2.48
C ALA A 164 -3.35 0.15 1.71
N THR A 165 -3.91 1.18 1.10
CA THR A 165 -5.10 1.07 0.26
C THR A 165 -4.82 0.27 -1.01
N PHE A 166 -3.71 0.53 -1.70
CA PHE A 166 -3.26 -0.28 -2.83
C PHE A 166 -3.01 -1.74 -2.44
N ALA A 167 -2.52 -2.00 -1.22
CA ALA A 167 -2.35 -3.37 -0.74
C ALA A 167 -3.68 -4.09 -0.56
N ALA A 168 -4.73 -3.41 -0.06
CA ALA A 168 -6.05 -3.97 0.06
C ALA A 168 -6.67 -4.29 -1.32
N VAL A 169 -6.55 -3.36 -2.27
CA VAL A 169 -6.98 -3.54 -3.67
C VAL A 169 -6.25 -4.71 -4.33
N GLY A 170 -4.92 -4.77 -4.19
CA GLY A 170 -4.09 -5.82 -4.76
C GLY A 170 -4.34 -7.19 -4.14
N LEU A 171 -4.59 -7.25 -2.83
CA LEU A 171 -4.97 -8.49 -2.15
C LEU A 171 -6.30 -9.02 -2.68
N TRP A 172 -7.30 -8.16 -2.84
CA TRP A 172 -8.57 -8.54 -3.45
C TRP A 172 -8.38 -9.04 -4.89
N ALA A 173 -7.65 -8.31 -5.73
CA ALA A 173 -7.38 -8.73 -7.10
C ALA A 173 -6.68 -10.10 -7.17
N SER A 174 -5.73 -10.35 -6.26
CA SER A 174 -5.06 -11.66 -6.13
C SER A 174 -6.00 -12.80 -5.73
N SER A 175 -7.14 -12.48 -5.12
CA SER A 175 -8.17 -13.44 -4.74
C SER A 175 -9.12 -13.79 -5.89
N VAL A 176 -9.21 -12.99 -6.95
CA VAL A 176 -10.12 -13.24 -8.08
C VAL A 176 -9.53 -14.26 -9.04
N SER A 177 -8.22 -14.24 -9.26
CA SER A 177 -7.53 -15.09 -10.24
C SER A 177 -6.52 -16.04 -9.59
N SER A 178 -6.36 -17.24 -10.17
CA SER A 178 -5.28 -18.19 -9.83
C SER A 178 -3.97 -17.89 -10.58
N ASN A 179 -4.00 -17.05 -11.61
CA ASN A 179 -2.82 -16.64 -12.36
C ASN A 179 -2.27 -15.31 -11.81
N GLN A 180 -1.01 -15.33 -11.35
CA GLN A 180 -0.27 -14.17 -10.83
C GLN A 180 -0.26 -12.99 -11.80
N ILE A 181 -0.11 -13.24 -13.11
CA ILE A 181 -0.03 -12.18 -14.12
C ILE A 181 -1.38 -11.45 -14.24
N ILE A 182 -2.48 -12.21 -14.31
CA ILE A 182 -3.84 -11.63 -14.37
C ILE A 182 -4.13 -10.84 -13.08
N SER A 183 -3.75 -11.38 -11.92
CA SER A 183 -3.89 -10.71 -10.63
C SER A 183 -3.10 -9.40 -10.58
N PHE A 184 -1.89 -9.37 -11.12
CA PHE A 184 -1.06 -8.17 -11.22
C PHE A 184 -1.71 -7.11 -12.12
N VAL A 185 -2.10 -7.47 -13.34
CA VAL A 185 -2.69 -6.54 -14.31
C VAL A 185 -3.98 -5.95 -13.77
N LEU A 186 -4.85 -6.78 -13.17
CA LEU A 186 -6.09 -6.31 -12.56
C LEU A 186 -5.83 -5.35 -11.39
N ALA A 187 -4.90 -5.71 -10.50
CA ALA A 187 -4.52 -4.86 -9.37
C ALA A 187 -3.93 -3.52 -9.83
N ALA A 188 -2.99 -3.54 -10.79
CA ALA A 188 -2.34 -2.34 -11.31
C ALA A 188 -3.34 -1.43 -12.03
N PHE A 189 -4.22 -2.00 -12.85
CA PHE A 189 -5.29 -1.23 -13.49
C PHE A 189 -6.19 -0.55 -12.47
N LEU A 190 -6.62 -1.27 -11.42
CA LEU A 190 -7.49 -0.69 -10.39
C LEU A 190 -6.77 0.34 -9.52
N CYS A 191 -5.53 0.09 -9.12
CA CYS A 191 -4.74 1.09 -8.39
C CYS A 191 -4.56 2.37 -9.22
N PHE A 192 -4.24 2.23 -10.50
CA PHE A 192 -4.11 3.37 -11.41
C PHE A 192 -5.44 4.10 -11.61
N PHE A 193 -6.52 3.35 -11.87
CA PHE A 193 -7.85 3.91 -12.11
C PHE A 193 -8.41 4.62 -10.88
N LEU A 194 -8.24 4.05 -9.68
CA LEU A 194 -8.70 4.67 -8.43
C LEU A 194 -7.85 5.88 -8.02
N PHE A 195 -6.56 5.89 -8.39
CA PHE A 195 -5.69 7.02 -8.07
C PHE A 195 -5.87 8.20 -9.04
N PHE A 196 -5.92 7.96 -10.35
CA PHE A 196 -5.99 9.01 -11.39
C PHE A 196 -7.29 8.99 -12.20
N GLY A 197 -7.76 7.80 -12.56
CA GLY A 197 -8.82 7.62 -13.55
C GLY A 197 -10.19 8.09 -13.09
N LEU A 198 -10.50 7.96 -11.79
CA LEU A 198 -11.80 8.35 -11.24
C LEU A 198 -12.10 9.83 -11.40
N ASP A 199 -11.20 10.71 -10.95
CA ASP A 199 -11.42 12.15 -11.01
C ASP A 199 -11.47 12.64 -12.47
N GLN A 200 -10.61 12.09 -13.34
CA GLN A 200 -10.61 12.40 -14.78
C GLN A 200 -11.90 11.95 -15.48
N LEU A 201 -12.44 10.79 -15.12
CA LEU A 201 -13.70 10.29 -15.67
C LEU A 201 -14.88 11.18 -15.25
N ILE A 202 -14.90 11.61 -13.99
CA ILE A 202 -15.95 12.51 -13.48
C ILE A 202 -15.88 13.87 -14.18
N ALA A 203 -14.68 14.43 -14.34
CA ALA A 203 -14.47 15.69 -15.05
C ALA A 203 -14.93 15.61 -16.53
N PHE A 204 -14.76 14.46 -17.17
CA PHE A 204 -15.24 14.24 -18.54
C PHE A 204 -16.77 14.16 -18.64
N ILE A 205 -17.44 13.53 -17.67
CA ILE A 205 -18.89 13.29 -17.69
C ILE A 205 -19.68 14.53 -17.24
N ALA A 206 -19.16 15.33 -16.32
CA ALA A 206 -19.83 16.51 -15.76
C ALA A 206 -18.94 17.76 -15.86
N PRO A 207 -18.91 18.45 -17.02
CA PRO A 207 -18.06 19.62 -17.24
C PRO A 207 -18.48 20.86 -16.42
N ASP A 208 -19.74 20.91 -15.99
CA ASP A 208 -20.36 22.08 -15.38
C ASP A 208 -20.07 22.18 -13.86
N GLY A 209 -18.86 22.62 -13.53
CA GLY A 209 -18.63 23.65 -12.50
C GLY A 209 -18.66 23.30 -11.02
N TYR A 210 -19.08 22.10 -10.60
CA TYR A 210 -18.84 21.67 -9.21
C TYR A 210 -17.54 20.89 -9.14
N SER A 211 -16.61 21.39 -8.34
CA SER A 211 -15.31 20.76 -8.07
C SER A 211 -15.53 19.42 -7.36
N TYR A 212 -15.87 18.38 -8.10
CA TYR A 212 -15.98 16.98 -7.64
C TYR A 212 -14.59 16.37 -7.41
N ASN A 213 -13.62 17.19 -6.99
CA ASN A 213 -12.28 16.76 -6.65
C ASN A 213 -12.33 16.10 -5.28
N GLY A 214 -12.34 14.77 -5.25
CA GLY A 214 -12.39 14.01 -3.98
C GLY A 214 -12.95 12.60 -4.09
N PHE A 215 -13.15 12.06 -5.29
CA PHE A 215 -13.51 10.65 -5.43
C PHE A 215 -12.29 9.77 -5.65
N GLY A 216 -11.25 10.28 -6.32
CA GLY A 216 -9.97 9.61 -6.46
C GLY A 216 -9.09 9.73 -5.22
N PHE A 217 -8.01 8.95 -5.19
CA PHE A 217 -7.07 8.94 -4.06
C PHE A 217 -6.15 10.16 -4.08
N GLN A 218 -5.89 10.73 -5.25
CA GLN A 218 -4.92 11.81 -5.42
C GLN A 218 -5.30 13.09 -4.66
N PRO A 219 -6.54 13.62 -4.71
CA PRO A 219 -6.92 14.81 -3.95
C PRO A 219 -6.75 14.64 -2.43
N HIS A 220 -7.10 13.45 -1.90
CA HIS A 220 -6.93 13.13 -0.48
C HIS A 220 -5.46 12.98 -0.10
N PHE A 221 -4.64 12.38 -0.97
CA PHE A 221 -3.19 12.30 -0.79
C PHE A 221 -2.57 13.71 -0.77
N ASP A 222 -2.87 14.54 -1.76
CA ASP A 222 -2.35 15.91 -1.87
C ASP A 222 -2.78 16.78 -0.68
N ALA A 223 -3.99 16.56 -0.14
CA ALA A 223 -4.47 17.26 1.05
C ALA A 223 -3.68 16.91 2.31
N ILE A 224 -3.39 15.61 2.53
CA ILE A 224 -2.60 15.17 3.69
C ILE A 224 -1.12 15.56 3.52
N SER A 225 -0.58 15.50 2.30
CA SER A 225 0.81 15.85 2.00
C SER A 225 1.18 17.30 2.34
N ARG A 226 0.20 18.20 2.42
CA ARG A 226 0.40 19.59 2.91
C ARG A 226 0.55 19.69 4.43
N GLY A 227 0.60 18.57 5.15
CA GLY A 227 0.73 18.53 6.62
C GLY A 227 -0.58 18.71 7.38
N VAL A 228 -1.72 18.80 6.70
CA VAL A 228 -3.04 18.96 7.33
C VAL A 228 -3.76 17.62 7.40
N LEU A 229 -3.77 17.02 8.59
CA LEU A 229 -4.47 15.76 8.86
C LEU A 229 -5.95 16.02 9.14
N ASP A 230 -6.76 16.08 8.09
CA ASP A 230 -8.22 16.09 8.22
C ASP A 230 -8.74 14.66 8.44
N THR A 231 -9.69 14.52 9.38
CA THR A 231 -10.40 13.27 9.69
C THR A 231 -11.12 12.71 8.46
N LYS A 232 -11.60 13.57 7.56
CA LYS A 232 -12.27 13.16 6.31
C LYS A 232 -11.38 12.29 5.44
N ASN A 233 -10.12 12.68 5.25
CA ASN A 233 -9.17 11.97 4.40
C ASN A 233 -8.78 10.62 5.03
N LEU A 234 -8.61 10.59 6.36
CA LEU A 234 -8.30 9.35 7.09
C LEU A 234 -9.46 8.35 7.02
N VAL A 235 -10.69 8.81 7.27
CA VAL A 235 -11.89 7.97 7.18
C VAL A 235 -12.05 7.43 5.77
N TYR A 236 -11.83 8.25 4.74
CA TYR A 236 -11.88 7.81 3.34
C TYR A 236 -10.95 6.61 3.07
N PHE A 237 -9.65 6.72 3.37
CA PHE A 237 -8.71 5.63 3.13
C PHE A 237 -9.04 4.38 3.95
N ILE A 238 -9.39 4.55 5.24
CA ILE A 238 -9.75 3.44 6.12
C ILE A 238 -11.00 2.71 5.61
N SER A 239 -12.03 3.45 5.17
CA SER A 239 -13.25 2.88 4.60
C SER A 239 -12.95 2.02 3.37
N ILE A 240 -12.07 2.48 2.48
CA ILE A 240 -11.69 1.71 1.28
C ILE A 240 -10.87 0.47 1.65
N ILE A 241 -9.92 0.59 2.58
CA ILE A 241 -9.16 -0.56 3.09
C ILE A 241 -10.12 -1.63 3.66
N LEU A 242 -11.07 -1.23 4.49
CA LEU A 242 -12.04 -2.16 5.09
C LEU A 242 -12.94 -2.77 4.01
N PHE A 243 -13.41 -1.98 3.05
CA PHE A 243 -14.22 -2.45 1.94
C PHE A 243 -13.49 -3.53 1.10
N PHE A 244 -12.26 -3.25 0.65
CA PHE A 244 -11.48 -4.19 -0.16
C PHE A 244 -11.10 -5.47 0.60
N ASN A 245 -10.74 -5.35 1.89
CA ASN A 245 -10.53 -6.52 2.73
C ASN A 245 -11.82 -7.33 2.93
N TYR A 246 -12.97 -6.68 3.10
CA TYR A 246 -14.27 -7.34 3.21
C TYR A 246 -14.60 -8.15 1.96
N ILE A 247 -14.51 -7.56 0.77
CA ILE A 247 -14.80 -8.28 -0.48
C ILE A 247 -13.78 -9.41 -0.75
N THR A 248 -12.54 -9.28 -0.28
CA THR A 248 -11.54 -10.38 -0.31
C THR A 248 -12.00 -11.58 0.53
N THR A 249 -12.67 -11.33 1.66
CA THR A 249 -13.20 -12.44 2.46
C THR A 249 -14.39 -13.11 1.79
N LEU A 250 -15.20 -12.35 1.06
CA LEU A 250 -16.32 -12.88 0.28
C LEU A 250 -15.81 -13.75 -0.88
N SER A 251 -14.80 -13.30 -1.63
CA SER A 251 -14.22 -14.07 -2.73
C SER A 251 -13.60 -15.39 -2.24
N LEU A 252 -12.94 -15.38 -1.09
CA LEU A 252 -12.39 -16.60 -0.48
C LEU A 252 -13.48 -17.54 0.05
N LYS A 253 -14.56 -17.01 0.64
CA LYS A 253 -15.71 -17.82 1.06
C LYS A 253 -16.44 -18.44 -0.14
N ALA A 254 -16.54 -17.71 -1.25
CA ALA A 254 -17.12 -18.23 -2.49
C ALA A 254 -16.28 -19.38 -3.06
N TYR A 255 -14.96 -19.29 -3.00
CA TYR A 255 -14.05 -20.37 -3.43
C TYR A 255 -14.05 -21.60 -2.49
N LYS A 256 -14.42 -21.42 -1.21
CA LYS A 256 -14.52 -22.54 -0.25
C LYS A 256 -15.74 -23.43 -0.51
N ARG A 257 -16.78 -22.90 -1.15
CA ARG A 257 -17.99 -23.65 -1.53
C ARG A 257 -17.71 -24.54 -2.73
#